data_AF-A0A924N6H1-F1
#
_entry.id   AF-A0A924N6H1-F1
#
_cell.length_a   1.000
_cell.length_b   1.000
_cell.length_c   1.000
_cell.angle_alpha   90.00
_cell.angle_beta   90.00
_cell.angle_gamma   90.00
#
_symmetry.space_group_name_H-M   'P 1'
#
loop_
_entity.id
_entity.type
_entity.pdbx_description
1 polymer ?
#
loop_
_entity_poly.entity_id
_entity_poly.type
_entity_poly.pdbx_seq_one_letter_code
_entity_poly.pdbx_strand_id
1 'polypeptide(L)'
;WLVVAEHLRASHRVRGIVTVRTEDDREAALTFRAPGYSADAYVDVRKGSYRLTVSYQGAIGMVNDLHRGRDAGLAWAWLIDVAGVFLVLLSLTGLGLLFYLRKVRLSGLVTLAAGAALVIGLAWLAA
;
A
#
# COMPACT_ATOMS: atom_id res chain seq x y z
N TRP A 1 4.35 -24.93 -10.98
CA TRP A 1 3.86 -23.56 -10.71
C TRP A 1 4.26 -22.51 -11.74
N LEU A 2 5.54 -22.38 -12.15
CA LEU A 2 5.95 -21.34 -13.12
C LEU A 2 5.19 -21.43 -14.46
N VAL A 3 5.09 -22.63 -15.04
CA VAL A 3 4.39 -22.85 -16.32
C VAL A 3 2.92 -22.45 -16.27
N VAL A 4 2.22 -22.80 -15.18
CA VAL A 4 0.81 -22.42 -14.98
C VAL A 4 0.68 -20.90 -14.85
N ALA A 5 1.57 -20.25 -14.09
CA ALA A 5 1.56 -18.81 -13.95
C ALA A 5 1.82 -18.08 -15.29
N GLU A 6 2.79 -18.54 -16.07
CA GLU A 6 3.07 -17.98 -17.40
C GLU A 6 1.94 -18.24 -18.40
N HIS A 7 1.31 -19.42 -18.35
CA HIS A 7 0.12 -19.69 -19.15
C HIS A 7 -1.02 -18.73 -18.82
N LEU A 8 -1.30 -18.48 -17.54
CA LEU A 8 -2.33 -17.52 -17.12
C LEU A 8 -1.99 -16.08 -17.51
N ARG A 9 -0.70 -15.69 -17.45
CA ARG A 9 -0.23 -14.38 -17.93
C ARG A 9 -0.42 -14.22 -19.44
N ALA A 10 -0.05 -15.24 -20.22
CA ALA A 10 -0.18 -15.21 -21.67
C ALA A 10 -1.64 -15.19 -22.12
N SER A 11 -2.50 -16.03 -21.52
CA SER A 11 -3.90 -16.19 -21.92
C SER A 11 -4.79 -15.04 -21.45
N HIS A 12 -4.59 -14.52 -20.24
CA HIS A 12 -5.53 -13.56 -19.60
C HIS A 12 -4.91 -12.22 -19.25
N ARG A 13 -3.64 -11.98 -19.62
CA ARG A 13 -2.88 -10.75 -19.30
C ARG A 13 -2.88 -10.42 -17.80
N VAL A 14 -2.83 -11.45 -16.97
CA VAL A 14 -2.73 -11.31 -15.52
C VAL A 14 -1.43 -10.58 -15.18
N ARG A 15 -1.50 -9.60 -14.28
CA ARG A 15 -0.36 -8.80 -13.85
C ARG A 15 0.02 -9.09 -12.40
N GLY A 16 1.21 -8.66 -12.00
CA GLY A 16 1.64 -8.74 -10.60
C GLY A 16 2.43 -10.00 -10.23
N ILE A 17 2.82 -10.01 -8.96
CA ILE A 17 3.67 -11.03 -8.36
C ILE A 17 2.77 -12.16 -7.85
N VAL A 18 3.21 -13.41 -8.00
CA VAL A 18 2.53 -14.55 -7.40
C VAL A 18 2.82 -14.57 -5.91
N THR A 19 1.82 -14.28 -5.09
CA THR A 19 2.00 -14.08 -3.64
C THR A 19 1.53 -15.28 -2.83
N VAL A 20 0.44 -15.93 -3.25
CA VAL A 20 -0.12 -17.09 -2.56
C VAL A 20 -0.22 -18.27 -3.53
N ARG A 21 0.21 -19.43 -3.04
CA ARG A 21 0.11 -20.71 -3.74
C ARG A 21 -0.45 -21.72 -2.77
N THR A 22 -1.55 -22.36 -3.14
CA THR A 22 -2.15 -23.45 -2.38
C THR A 22 -2.19 -24.67 -3.28
N GLU A 23 -1.77 -25.82 -2.76
CA GLU A 23 -1.77 -27.10 -3.45
C GLU A 23 -2.42 -28.13 -2.55
N ASP A 24 -3.47 -28.78 -3.06
CA ASP A 24 -4.13 -29.92 -2.44
C ASP A 24 -4.40 -30.97 -3.54
N ASP A 25 -4.74 -32.20 -3.16
CA ASP A 25 -4.96 -33.35 -4.06
C ASP A 25 -6.10 -33.15 -5.08
N ARG A 26 -6.90 -32.08 -4.91
CA ARG A 26 -8.06 -31.77 -5.75
C ARG A 26 -8.08 -30.32 -6.25
N GLU A 27 -7.44 -29.40 -5.54
CA GLU A 27 -7.50 -27.97 -5.86
C GLU A 27 -6.12 -27.33 -5.79
N ALA A 28 -5.87 -26.44 -6.74
CA ALA A 28 -4.65 -25.66 -6.86
C ALA A 28 -5.03 -24.19 -7.00
N ALA A 29 -4.47 -23.30 -6.17
CA ALA A 29 -4.76 -21.87 -6.22
C ALA A 29 -3.50 -21.03 -6.45
N LEU A 30 -3.58 -20.02 -7.32
CA LEU A 30 -2.57 -18.98 -7.48
C LEU A 30 -3.20 -17.60 -7.33
N THR A 31 -2.65 -16.78 -6.44
CA THR A 31 -3.01 -15.37 -6.31
C THR A 31 -1.89 -14.48 -6.83
N PHE A 32 -2.26 -13.56 -7.72
CA PHE A 32 -1.43 -12.50 -8.26
C PHE A 32 -1.82 -11.18 -7.60
N ARG A 33 -0.82 -10.42 -7.13
CA ARG A 33 -1.02 -9.12 -6.50
C ARG A 33 -0.19 -8.04 -7.17
N ALA A 34 -0.79 -6.86 -7.28
CA ALA A 34 -0.13 -5.60 -7.62
C ALA A 34 -0.94 -4.44 -7.00
N PRO A 35 -0.38 -3.22 -6.88
CA PRO A 35 -1.11 -2.12 -6.26
C PRO A 35 -2.42 -1.84 -7.01
N GLY A 36 -3.54 -1.82 -6.30
CA GLY A 36 -4.87 -1.62 -6.88
C GLY A 36 -5.40 -2.80 -7.71
N TYR A 37 -4.75 -3.97 -7.66
CA TYR A 37 -5.03 -5.11 -8.51
C TYR A 37 -4.87 -6.46 -7.79
N SER A 38 -5.80 -7.39 -8.02
CA SER A 38 -5.56 -8.80 -7.71
C SER A 38 -6.16 -9.71 -8.77
N ALA A 39 -5.55 -10.87 -8.94
CA ALA A 39 -6.16 -11.95 -9.70
C ALA A 39 -5.99 -13.28 -8.97
N ASP A 40 -7.07 -14.03 -8.87
CA ASP A 40 -7.13 -15.30 -8.15
C ASP A 40 -7.53 -16.39 -9.13
N ALA A 41 -6.64 -17.35 -9.32
CA ALA A 41 -6.85 -18.51 -10.19
C ALA A 41 -7.04 -19.75 -9.33
N TYR A 42 -8.18 -20.42 -9.49
CA TYR A 42 -8.52 -21.68 -8.84
C TYR A 42 -8.58 -22.78 -9.89
N VAL A 43 -7.82 -23.84 -9.73
CA VAL A 43 -7.65 -24.94 -10.68
C VAL A 43 -8.18 -26.23 -10.05
N ASP A 44 -9.13 -26.88 -10.71
CA ASP A 44 -9.58 -28.25 -10.38
C ASP A 44 -8.61 -29.23 -11.05
N VAL A 45 -7.78 -29.88 -10.23
CA VAL A 45 -6.69 -30.75 -10.70
C VAL A 45 -7.24 -32.02 -11.37
N ARG A 46 -8.44 -32.47 -11.00
CA ARG A 46 -9.05 -33.71 -11.54
C ARG A 46 -9.74 -33.48 -12.87
N LYS A 47 -10.33 -32.30 -13.06
CA LYS A 47 -11.03 -31.94 -14.31
C LYS A 47 -10.16 -31.17 -15.30
N GLY A 48 -9.03 -30.64 -14.86
CA GLY A 48 -8.15 -29.79 -15.68
C GLY A 48 -8.76 -28.43 -16.01
N SER A 49 -9.86 -28.05 -15.36
CA SER A 49 -10.54 -26.77 -15.54
C SER A 49 -10.06 -25.74 -14.51
N TYR A 50 -10.10 -24.46 -14.85
CA TYR A 50 -9.79 -23.38 -13.90
C TYR A 50 -10.80 -22.24 -13.96
N ARG A 51 -10.92 -21.51 -12.85
CA ARG A 51 -11.65 -20.25 -12.71
C ARG A 51 -10.65 -19.15 -12.38
N LEU A 52 -10.68 -18.07 -13.15
CA LEU A 52 -9.88 -16.87 -12.91
C LEU A 52 -10.80 -15.71 -12.53
N THR A 53 -10.57 -15.11 -11.38
CA THR A 53 -11.26 -13.89 -10.93
C THR A 53 -10.25 -12.74 -10.92
N VAL A 54 -10.55 -11.65 -11.63
CA VAL A 54 -9.69 -10.46 -11.66
C VAL A 54 -10.44 -9.30 -11.00
N SER A 55 -9.78 -8.65 -10.04
CA SER A 55 -10.34 -7.52 -9.28
C SER A 55 -9.48 -6.28 -9.46
N TYR A 56 -10.13 -5.16 -9.79
CA TYR A 56 -9.52 -3.84 -9.91
C TYR A 56 -10.13 -2.89 -8.90
N GLN A 57 -9.29 -2.23 -8.11
CA GLN A 57 -9.71 -1.33 -7.03
C GLN A 57 -9.82 0.14 -7.50
N GLY A 58 -9.61 0.39 -8.79
CA GLY A 58 -9.54 1.73 -9.38
C GLY A 58 -8.31 2.53 -8.94
N ALA A 59 -8.25 3.78 -9.39
CA ALA A 59 -7.12 4.67 -9.10
C ALA A 59 -6.97 4.96 -7.59
N ILE A 60 -8.08 5.13 -6.87
CA ILE A 60 -8.07 5.41 -5.43
C ILE A 60 -7.49 4.22 -4.67
N GLY A 61 -7.94 2.99 -4.97
CA GLY A 61 -7.39 1.78 -4.35
C GLY A 61 -5.90 1.58 -4.66
N MET A 62 -5.49 1.87 -5.90
CA MET A 62 -4.08 1.84 -6.27
C MET A 62 -3.23 2.85 -5.49
N VAL A 63 -3.70 4.09 -5.33
CA VAL A 63 -3.00 5.12 -4.54
C VAL A 63 -2.94 4.72 -3.07
N ASN A 64 -4.02 4.16 -2.51
CA ASN A 64 -4.01 3.66 -1.13
C ASN A 64 -2.99 2.53 -0.94
N ASP A 65 -2.90 1.62 -1.90
CA ASP A 65 -1.94 0.51 -1.84
C ASP A 65 -0.51 1.00 -1.93
N LEU A 66 -0.22 1.94 -2.85
CA LEU A 66 1.08 2.58 -2.94
C LEU A 66 1.41 3.38 -1.68
N HIS A 67 0.46 4.12 -1.11
CA HIS A 67 0.68 4.89 0.12
C HIS A 67 1.05 3.99 1.30
N ARG A 68 0.41 2.82 1.42
CA ARG A 68 0.71 1.82 2.46
C ARG A 68 1.89 0.90 2.12
N GLY A 69 2.47 1.03 0.92
CA GLY A 69 3.48 0.10 0.40
C GLY A 69 2.99 -1.32 0.12
N ARG A 70 1.67 -1.53 0.03
CA ARG A 70 1.05 -2.84 -0.18
C ARG A 70 1.25 -3.31 -1.62
N ASP A 71 1.74 -4.55 -1.77
CA ASP A 71 1.94 -5.23 -3.06
C ASP A 71 2.80 -4.42 -4.08
N ALA A 72 3.57 -3.43 -3.62
CA ALA A 72 4.36 -2.49 -4.44
C ALA A 72 5.85 -2.84 -4.57
N GLY A 73 6.29 -3.91 -3.91
CA GLY A 73 7.66 -4.39 -3.94
C GLY A 73 8.62 -3.67 -2.98
N LEU A 74 9.82 -4.26 -2.81
CA LEU A 74 10.78 -3.83 -1.80
C LEU A 74 11.37 -2.44 -2.07
N ALA A 75 11.62 -2.08 -3.34
CA ALA A 75 12.15 -0.77 -3.70
C ALA A 75 11.19 0.36 -3.29
N TRP A 76 9.89 0.13 -3.39
CA TRP A 76 8.88 1.11 -3.00
C TRP A 76 8.78 1.26 -1.47
N ALA A 77 8.90 0.16 -0.71
CA ALA A 77 8.97 0.22 0.74
C ALA A 77 10.16 1.08 1.21
N TRP A 78 11.35 0.87 0.65
CA TRP A 78 12.52 1.70 0.94
C TRP A 78 12.32 3.18 0.58
N LEU A 79 11.65 3.47 -0.54
CA LEU A 79 11.32 4.85 -0.91
C LEU A 79 10.46 5.54 0.17
N ILE A 80 9.44 4.83 0.69
CA ILE A 80 8.57 5.34 1.76
C ILE A 80 9.39 5.58 3.03
N ASP A 81 10.24 4.63 3.43
CA ASP A 81 11.04 4.74 4.65
C ASP A 81 12.01 5.93 4.58
N VAL A 82 12.71 6.11 3.45
CA VAL A 82 13.63 7.23 3.25
C VAL A 82 12.88 8.57 3.24
N ALA A 83 11.73 8.64 2.57
CA ALA A 83 10.90 9.84 2.58
C ALA A 83 10.40 10.16 4.01
N GLY A 84 10.01 9.14 4.77
CA GLY A 84 9.60 9.28 6.17
C GLY A 84 10.71 9.85 7.04
N VAL A 85 11.92 9.28 6.97
CA VAL A 85 13.11 9.77 7.69
C VAL A 85 13.40 11.22 7.32
N PHE A 86 13.36 11.56 6.04
CA PHE A 86 13.58 12.93 5.56
C PHE A 86 12.55 13.91 6.12
N LEU A 87 11.26 13.56 6.10
CA LEU A 87 10.18 14.39 6.67
C LEU A 87 10.32 14.57 8.18
N VAL A 88 10.78 13.54 8.91
CA VAL A 88 11.07 13.66 10.35
C VAL A 88 12.21 14.65 10.58
N LEU A 89 13.30 14.57 9.82
CA LEU A 89 14.41 15.51 9.93
C LEU A 89 13.96 16.96 9.65
N LEU A 90 13.16 17.18 8.61
CA LEU A 90 12.58 18.49 8.31
C LEU A 90 11.65 19.00 9.41
N SER A 91 10.84 18.11 9.98
CA SER A 91 9.91 18.46 11.07
C SER A 91 10.65 18.85 12.35
N LEU A 92 11.69 18.10 12.72
CA LEU A 92 12.52 18.38 13.89
C LEU A 92 13.33 19.66 13.73
N THR A 93 13.89 19.90 12.54
CA THR A 93 14.60 21.16 12.25
C THR A 93 13.66 22.36 12.28
N GLY A 94 12.46 22.25 11.69
CA GLY A 94 11.43 23.28 11.78
C GLY A 94 11.00 23.57 13.22
N LEU A 95 10.82 22.53 14.03
CA LEU A 95 10.49 22.68 15.45
C LEU A 95 11.64 23.33 16.24
N GLY A 96 12.89 22.97 15.96
CA GLY A 96 14.06 23.61 16.57
C GLY A 96 14.14 25.10 16.22
N LEU A 97 13.93 25.46 14.95
CA LEU A 97 13.87 26.84 14.48
C LEU A 97 12.74 27.64 15.15
N LEU A 98 11.59 27.01 15.38
CA LEU A 98 10.47 27.65 16.07
C LEU A 98 10.84 28.13 17.48
N PHE A 99 11.61 27.33 18.21
CA PHE A 99 12.06 27.70 19.56
C PHE A 99 13.26 28.65 19.54
N TYR A 100 14.14 28.55 18.53
CA TYR A 100 15.31 29.40 18.37
C TYR A 100 14.95 30.83 17.95
N LEU A 101 14.05 31.01 16.96
CA LEU A 101 13.68 32.33 16.45
C LEU A 101 12.57 32.95 17.32
N ARG A 102 12.99 33.83 18.24
CA ARG A 102 12.08 34.56 19.14
C ARG A 102 10.95 35.31 18.41
N LYS A 103 11.19 35.81 17.19
CA LYS A 103 10.21 36.55 16.38
C LYS A 103 9.04 35.69 15.89
N VAL A 104 9.27 34.42 15.57
CA VAL A 104 8.23 33.52 15.03
C VAL A 104 7.65 32.58 16.07
N ARG A 105 8.27 32.49 17.26
CA ARG A 105 7.92 31.56 18.32
C ARG A 105 6.44 31.59 18.71
N LEU A 106 5.86 32.77 18.94
CA LEU A 106 4.46 32.89 19.35
C LEU A 106 3.53 32.44 18.21
N SER A 107 3.75 32.96 17.00
CA SER A 107 2.94 32.61 15.83
C SER A 107 2.97 31.11 15.54
N GLY A 108 4.14 30.48 15.59
CA GLY A 108 4.24 29.05 15.32
C GLY A 108 3.74 28.18 16.47
N LEU A 109 3.84 28.60 17.74
CA LEU A 109 3.17 27.91 18.85
C LEU A 109 1.64 27.96 18.72
N VAL A 110 1.09 29.12 18.35
CA VAL A 110 -0.35 29.27 18.08
C VAL A 110 -0.78 28.37 16.92
N THR A 111 0.00 28.33 15.83
CA THR A 111 -0.28 27.48 14.67
C THR A 111 -0.22 26.00 15.03
N LEU A 112 0.78 25.58 15.82
CA LEU A 112 0.92 24.22 16.32
C LEU A 112 -0.25 23.82 17.22
N ALA A 113 -0.64 24.69 18.15
CA ALA A 113 -1.77 24.45 19.05
C ALA A 113 -3.10 24.37 18.29
N ALA A 114 -3.33 25.26 17.33
CA ALA A 114 -4.53 25.24 16.48
C ALA A 114 -4.62 23.95 15.64
N GLY A 115 -3.50 23.55 15.03
CA GLY A 115 -3.41 22.29 14.28
C GLY A 115 -3.68 21.07 15.17
N ALA A 116 -3.08 21.02 16.37
CA ALA A 116 -3.33 19.95 17.33
C ALA A 116 -4.80 19.88 17.78
N ALA A 117 -5.40 21.03 18.09
CA ALA A 117 -6.81 21.10 18.51
C ALA A 117 -7.76 20.64 17.39
N LEU A 118 -7.47 21.03 16.14
CA LEU A 118 -8.22 20.58 14.96
C LEU A 118 -8.16 19.06 14.81
N VAL A 119 -6.96 18.47 14.85
CA VAL A 119 -6.79 17.01 14.71
C VAL A 119 -7.50 16.26 15.83
N ILE A 120 -7.37 16.73 17.07
CA ILE A 120 -8.09 16.16 18.22
C ILE A 120 -9.60 16.26 17.99
N GLY A 121 -10.12 17.44 17.64
CA GLY A 121 -11.56 17.63 17.41
C GLY A 121 -12.12 16.73 16.30
N LEU A 122 -11.40 16.56 15.20
CA LEU A 122 -11.78 15.65 14.12
C LEU A 122 -11.76 14.18 14.58
N ALA A 123 -10.77 13.78 15.38
CA ALA A 123 -10.70 12.42 15.92
C ALA A 123 -11.87 12.12 16.88
N TRP A 124 -12.28 13.08 17.70
CA TRP A 124 -13.46 12.95 18.56
C TRP A 124 -14.77 12.85 17.79
N LEU A 125 -14.89 13.54 16.65
CA LEU A 125 -16.08 13.48 15.81
C LEU A 125 -16.19 12.14 15.04
N ALA A 126 -15.05 11.52 14.75
CA ALA A 126 -14.97 10.26 14.02
C ALA A 126 -15.10 9.02 14.92
N ALA A 127 -14.98 9.18 16.24
CA ALA A 127 -15.14 8.12 17.25
C ALA A 127 -16.61 7.95 17.65
#